data_AF-A0A6J1WRR4-F1
#
_entry.id   AF-A0A6J1WRR4-F1
#
_cell.length_a   1.000
_cell.length_b   1.000
_cell.length_c   1.000
_cell.angle_alpha   90.00
_cell.angle_beta   90.00
_cell.angle_gamma   90.00
#
_symmetry.space_group_name_H-M   'P 1'
#
loop_
_entity.id
_entity.type
_entity.pdbx_description
1 polymer ?
#
loop_
_entity_poly.entity_id
_entity_poly.type
_entity_poly.pdbx_seq_one_letter_code
_entity_poly.pdbx_strand_id
1 'polypeptide(L)' 'MASETGVPVELYIYDLTHGLASILSPAILGKRIEAVWHTSIVVYEREFFYGGGGVTSCAPVLFLF' A
#
# COMPACT_ATOMS: atom_id res chain seq x y z
N MET A 1 -36.73 7.54 -4.32
CA MET A 1 -35.35 8.07 -4.35
C MET A 1 -34.48 7.06 -3.64
N ALA A 2 -33.82 6.15 -4.37
CA ALA A 2 -32.81 5.30 -3.75
C ALA A 2 -31.66 6.22 -3.34
N SER A 3 -31.38 6.32 -2.04
CA SER A 3 -30.14 6.95 -1.58
C SER A 3 -29.00 6.15 -2.20
N GLU A 4 -28.18 6.80 -3.01
CA GLU A 4 -26.95 6.20 -3.49
C GLU A 4 -26.02 6.08 -2.27
N THR A 5 -26.12 4.95 -1.56
CA THR A 5 -25.34 4.69 -0.37
C THR A 5 -23.93 4.37 -0.84
N GLY A 6 -23.10 5.40 -0.97
CA GLY A 6 -21.69 5.25 -1.32
C GLY A 6 -21.00 4.32 -0.34
N VAL A 7 -20.09 3.50 -0.86
CA VAL A 7 -19.27 2.60 -0.04
C VAL A 7 -17.95 3.32 0.24
N PRO A 8 -17.50 3.40 1.50
CA PRO A 8 -16.21 4.00 1.83
C PRO A 8 -15.09 3.19 1.18
N VAL A 9 -14.19 3.91 0.50
CA VAL A 9 -12.98 3.36 -0.12
C VAL A 9 -11.80 4.07 0.50
N GLU A 10 -10.90 3.31 1.09
CA GLU A 10 -9.69 3.83 1.73
C GLU A 10 -8.46 3.42 0.92
N LEU A 11 -7.49 4.33 0.80
CA LEU A 11 -6.21 4.07 0.16
C LEU A 11 -5.16 3.91 1.27
N TYR A 12 -4.60 2.72 1.38
CA TYR A 12 -3.52 2.44 2.30
C TYR A 12 -2.19 2.63 1.57
N ILE A 13 -1.24 3.31 2.23
CA ILE A 13 0.07 3.63 1.70
C ILE A 13 1.11 3.12 2.69
N TYR A 14 2.01 2.29 2.21
CA TYR A 14 3.04 1.62 2.99
C TYR A 14 4.43 1.97 2.47
N ASP A 15 5.38 2.16 3.38
CA ASP A 15 6.80 2.18 3.03
C ASP A 15 7.40 0.78 3.27
N LEU A 16 7.67 0.06 2.17
CA LEU A 16 8.26 -1.28 2.21
C LEU A 16 9.68 -1.29 2.81
N THR A 17 10.33 -0.15 2.92
CA THR A 17 11.66 -0.05 3.53
C THR A 17 11.64 0.29 5.01
N HIS A 18 10.46 0.56 5.58
CA HIS A 18 10.33 1.00 6.98
C HIS A 18 11.27 2.18 7.33
N GLY A 19 11.43 3.13 6.41
CA GLY A 19 12.30 4.30 6.55
C GLY A 19 13.75 4.07 6.15
N LEU A 20 14.18 2.83 5.86
CA LEU A 20 15.55 2.52 5.48
C LEU A 20 15.93 3.09 4.11
N ALA A 21 14.98 3.27 3.18
CA ALA A 21 15.26 3.92 1.90
C ALA A 21 15.89 5.30 2.09
N SER A 22 15.36 6.09 3.02
CA SER A 22 15.85 7.44 3.29
C SER A 22 17.33 7.51 3.70
N ILE A 23 17.85 6.43 4.29
CA ILE A 23 19.23 6.32 4.78
C ILE A 23 20.13 5.63 3.75
N LEU A 24 19.67 4.52 3.18
CA LEU A 24 20.51 3.63 2.38
C LEU A 24 20.52 3.99 0.89
N SER A 25 19.52 4.71 0.39
CA SER A 25 19.41 4.96 -1.04
C SER A 25 20.56 5.77 -1.64
N PRO A 26 21.19 6.76 -0.97
CA PRO A 26 22.32 7.48 -1.56
C PRO A 26 23.52 6.56 -1.81
N ALA A 27 23.71 5.57 -0.93
CA ALA A 27 24.81 4.61 -1.04
C ALA A 27 24.55 3.53 -2.10
N ILE A 28 23.29 3.08 -2.23
CA ILE A 28 22.94 1.97 -3.13
C ILE A 28 22.55 2.46 -4.54
N LEU A 29 21.73 3.50 -4.63
CA LEU A 29 21.19 4.02 -5.89
C LEU A 29 21.91 5.27 -6.40
N GLY A 30 22.80 5.87 -5.60
CA GLY A 30 23.41 7.17 -5.92
C GLY A 30 22.40 8.33 -5.91
N LYS A 31 21.17 8.09 -5.43
CA LYS A 31 20.08 9.07 -5.38
C LYS A 31 19.32 8.93 -4.06
N ARG A 32 18.89 10.06 -3.51
CA ARG A 32 18.04 10.09 -2.32
C ARG A 32 16.59 9.78 -2.71
N ILE A 33 16.03 8.71 -2.16
CA ILE A 33 14.60 8.40 -2.20
C ILE A 33 14.11 8.29 -0.76
N GLU A 34 12.88 8.72 -0.50
CA GLU A 34 12.34 8.77 0.87
C GLU A 34 11.86 7.40 1.36
N ALA A 35 11.22 6.64 0.47
CA ALA A 35 10.58 5.36 0.78
C ALA A 35 10.35 4.56 -0.51
N VAL A 36 10.11 3.25 -0.38
CA VAL A 36 9.54 2.45 -1.46
C VAL A 36 8.07 2.27 -1.18
N TRP A 37 7.25 3.05 -1.90
CA TRP A 37 5.81 3.08 -1.68
C TRP A 37 5.11 1.85 -2.26
N HIS A 38 4.31 1.20 -1.44
CA HIS A 38 3.33 0.20 -1.84
C HIS A 38 1.94 0.67 -1.44
N THR A 39 0.95 0.45 -2.29
CA THR A 39 -0.41 0.94 -2.06
C THR A 39 -1.44 -0.15 -2.24
N SER A 40 -2.49 -0.11 -1.44
CA SER A 40 -3.63 -1.01 -1.52
C SER A 40 -4.95 -0.26 -1.32
N ILE A 41 -6.04 -0.86 -1.80
CA ILE A 41 -7.38 -0.30 -1.68
C ILE A 41 -8.15 -1.15 -0.67
N VAL A 42 -8.71 -0.50 0.35
CA VAL A 42 -9.59 -1.14 1.32
C VAL A 42 -11.03 -0.75 1.02
N VAL A 43 -11.85 -1.74 0.77
CA VAL A 43 -13.29 -1.58 0.52
C VAL A 43 -14.02 -2.84 0.97
N TYR A 44 -15.22 -2.70 1.52
CA TYR A 44 -15.99 -3.83 2.08
C TYR A 44 -15.19 -4.68 3.08
N GLU A 45 -14.45 -4.03 3.99
CA GLU A 45 -13.63 -4.70 5.01
C GLU A 45 -12.60 -5.68 4.41
N ARG A 46 -12.19 -5.44 3.17
CA ARG A 46 -11.22 -6.25 2.46
C ARG A 46 -10.20 -5.35 1.76
N GLU A 47 -8.95 -5.75 1.87
CA GLU A 47 -7.83 -5.08 1.24
C GLU A 47 -7.51 -5.75 -0.10
N PHE A 48 -7.29 -4.94 -1.13
CA PHE A 48 -6.97 -5.36 -2.49
C PHE A 48 -5.69 -4.68 -2.94
N PHE A 49 -4.75 -5.46 -3.46
CA PHE A 49 -3.48 -4.96 -3.98
C PHE A 49 -3.05 -5.75 -5.22
N TYR A 50 -2.12 -5.18 -5.97
CA TYR A 50 -1.51 -5.82 -7.13
C TYR A 50 -0.05 -6.15 -6.85
N GLY A 51 0.35 -7.39 -7.15
CA GLY A 51 1.71 -7.87 -6.93
C GLY A 51 2.13 -8.94 -7.95
N GLY A 52 3.20 -9.68 -7.64
CA GLY A 52 3.76 -10.70 -8.55
C GLY A 52 2.80 -11.84 -8.92
N GLY A 53 1.78 -12.08 -8.09
CA GLY A 53 0.71 -13.05 -8.35
C GLY A 53 -0.54 -12.48 -9.03
N GLY A 54 -0.52 -11.19 -9.43
CA GLY A 54 -1.69 -10.50 -9.95
C GLY A 54 -2.49 -9.77 -8.86
N VAL A 55 -3.81 -9.65 -9.05
CA VAL A 55 -4.72 -9.01 -8.09
C VAL A 55 -4.99 -9.98 -6.95
N THR A 56 -4.59 -9.59 -5.75
CA THR A 56 -4.75 -10.40 -4.53
C THR A 56 -5.53 -9.60 -3.48
N SER A 57 -6.16 -10.31 -2.56
CA SER A 57 -6.85 -9.68 -1.42
C SER A 57 -6.51 -10.36 -0.10
N CYS A 58 -6.51 -9.57 0.98
CA CYS A 58 -6.26 -10.03 2.34
C CYS A 58 -7.24 -9.36 3.32
N ALA A 59 -7.22 -9.83 4.56
CA ALA A 59 -7.90 -9.11 5.64
C ALA A 59 -7.15 -7.79 5.87
N PRO A 60 -7.88 -6.66 6.04
CA PRO A 60 -7.25 -5.41 6.44
C PRO A 60 -6.53 -5.63 7.78
N VAL A 61 -5.46 -4.87 8.03
CA VAL A 61 -4.56 -4.94 9.21
C VAL A 61 -3.58 -6.13 9.30
N LEU A 62 -3.51 -7.02 8.30
CA LEU A 62 -2.42 -7.99 8.26
C LEU A 62 -1.12 -7.30 7.79
N PHE A 63 -0.33 -6.85 8.75
CA PHE A 63 1.01 -6.24 8.61
C PHE A 63 2.02 -7.27 8.05
N LEU A 64 1.83 -7.69 6.79
CA LEU A 64 2.60 -8.76 6.15
C LEU A 64 3.02 -8.38 4.71
N PHE A 65 3.57 -7.18 4.56
CA PHE A 65 4.46 -6.82 3.45
C PHE A 65 5.74 -6.21 3.99
#